data_AF-A0A7W0WFJ4-F1
#
_entry.id   AF-A0A7W0WFJ4-F1
#
_cell.length_a   1.000
_cell.length_b   1.000
_cell.length_c   1.000
_cell.angle_alpha   90.00
_cell.angle_beta   90.00
_cell.angle_gamma   90.00
#
_symmetry.space_group_name_H-M   'P 1'
#
loop_
_entity.id
_entity.type
_entity.pdbx_description
1 polymer ?
#
loop_
_entity_poly.entity_id
_entity_poly.type
_entity_poly.pdbx_seq_one_letter_code
_entity_poly.pdbx_strand_id
1 'polypeptide(L)'
;MISSLKDLRLVDLGCLILHEAHDEDRLARLRGRIEAEREQRNPVIVSPHEDRYLVLDGAHRIRALGELGSRFALVQTVEPPEKAEGWGHLLDGVGRPELDDIEGIEVSDRPGDAPLAEVETAGETLLLSAKQVGLPGRVRALWDLQAFYPRGVLVRRVEPDGTARLSDGEALIRYHSFTPEELAELVDSGTVLPAGITRFRVRERVLGVRYPLDRMMEGDRSARNAELKEFVEGRWEENRVRYYGEPVVLFE
;
A
#
# COMPACT_ATOMS: atom_id res chain seq x y z
N MET A 1 -10.83 -1.79 -26.92
CA MET A 1 -9.73 -1.63 -25.94
C MET A 1 -10.28 -1.93 -24.57
N ILE A 2 -9.54 -2.65 -23.74
CA ILE A 2 -9.90 -2.96 -22.34
C ILE A 2 -10.17 -1.65 -21.59
N SER A 3 -11.22 -1.59 -20.77
CA SER A 3 -11.64 -0.39 -20.01
C SER A 3 -10.49 0.20 -19.18
N SER A 4 -9.82 -0.64 -18.39
CA SER A 4 -8.76 -0.25 -17.47
C SER A 4 -7.53 0.41 -18.13
N LEU A 5 -7.33 0.22 -19.43
CA LEU A 5 -6.27 0.93 -20.17
C LEU A 5 -6.56 2.42 -20.33
N LYS A 6 -7.84 2.82 -20.33
CA LYS A 6 -8.26 4.23 -20.40
C LYS A 6 -8.10 4.96 -19.06
N ASP A 7 -7.86 4.22 -18.00
CA ASP A 7 -7.67 4.73 -16.65
C ASP A 7 -6.19 5.02 -16.33
N LEU A 8 -5.29 4.76 -17.30
CA LEU A 8 -3.89 5.13 -17.21
C LEU A 8 -3.70 6.63 -17.45
N ARG A 9 -2.99 7.31 -16.55
CA ARG A 9 -2.71 8.74 -16.62
C ARG A 9 -1.32 9.07 -16.09
N LEU A 10 -0.78 10.19 -16.53
CA LEU A 10 0.35 10.84 -15.87
C LEU A 10 -0.17 11.92 -14.93
N VAL A 11 0.15 11.78 -13.65
CA VAL A 11 -0.25 12.68 -12.57
C VAL A 11 0.99 13.30 -11.94
N ASP A 12 0.92 14.59 -11.61
CA ASP A 12 2.01 15.30 -10.92
C ASP A 12 2.20 14.69 -9.53
N LEU A 13 3.46 14.44 -9.13
CA LEU A 13 3.74 13.82 -7.83
C LEU A 13 3.15 14.63 -6.67
N GLY A 14 3.05 15.96 -6.79
CA GLY A 14 2.45 16.82 -5.77
C GLY A 14 0.95 16.61 -5.55
N CYS A 15 0.26 15.97 -6.49
CA CYS A 15 -1.17 15.64 -6.37
C CYS A 15 -1.43 14.28 -5.70
N LEU A 16 -0.38 13.53 -5.34
CA LEU A 16 -0.48 12.18 -4.79
C LEU A 16 -0.38 12.19 -3.27
N ILE A 17 -1.45 11.73 -2.62
CA ILE A 17 -1.61 11.63 -1.17
C ILE A 17 -1.11 10.25 -0.73
N LEU A 18 -0.06 10.23 0.10
CA LEU A 18 0.51 9.00 0.66
C LEU A 18 0.04 8.84 2.12
N HIS A 19 -0.70 7.79 2.42
CA HIS A 19 -1.22 7.50 3.76
C HIS A 19 -0.39 6.50 4.56
N GLU A 20 0.59 5.83 3.94
CA GLU A 20 1.54 4.95 4.61
C GLU A 20 2.95 5.55 4.59
N ALA A 21 3.71 5.25 5.64
CA ALA A 21 5.14 5.43 5.66
C ALA A 21 5.85 4.54 4.63
N HIS A 22 7.11 4.86 4.38
CA HIS A 22 7.97 4.05 3.53
C HIS A 22 8.99 3.28 4.38
N ASP A 23 9.48 2.20 3.77
CA ASP A 23 10.58 1.41 4.30
C ASP A 23 11.81 1.82 3.50
N GLU A 24 12.83 2.32 4.18
CA GLU A 24 14.04 2.90 3.57
C GLU A 24 14.78 1.88 2.69
N ASP A 25 14.92 0.65 3.16
CA ASP A 25 15.63 -0.40 2.43
C ASP A 25 14.89 -0.78 1.13
N ARG A 26 13.56 -0.92 1.19
CA ARG A 26 12.71 -1.17 0.03
C ARG A 26 12.72 0.01 -0.92
N LEU A 27 12.71 1.23 -0.41
CA LEU A 27 12.79 2.46 -1.21
C LEU A 27 14.11 2.50 -1.99
N ALA A 28 15.25 2.32 -1.32
CA ALA A 28 16.57 2.33 -1.94
C ALA A 28 16.72 1.28 -3.04
N ARG A 29 16.27 0.03 -2.79
CA ARG A 29 16.27 -1.04 -3.80
C ARG A 29 15.40 -0.70 -5.01
N LEU A 30 14.21 -0.17 -4.77
CA LEU A 30 13.27 0.18 -5.83
C LEU A 30 13.79 1.34 -6.68
N ARG A 31 14.36 2.37 -6.05
CA ARG A 31 15.00 3.50 -6.73
C ARG A 31 16.10 3.01 -7.66
N GLY A 32 17.05 2.21 -7.16
CA GLY A 32 18.14 1.66 -7.96
C GLY A 32 17.65 0.84 -9.15
N ARG A 33 16.56 0.09 -8.99
CA ARG A 33 15.93 -0.65 -10.10
C ARG A 33 15.30 0.29 -11.14
N ILE A 34 14.55 1.30 -10.74
CA ILE A 34 13.93 2.27 -11.67
C ILE A 34 15.01 3.03 -12.43
N GLU A 35 16.09 3.42 -11.74
CA GLU A 35 17.24 4.11 -12.35
C GLU A 35 17.94 3.23 -13.39
N ALA A 36 18.17 1.94 -13.07
CA ALA A 36 18.81 1.00 -13.98
C ALA A 36 17.93 0.62 -15.19
N GLU A 37 16.64 0.38 -14.97
CA GLU A 37 15.70 -0.04 -16.02
C GLU A 37 15.21 1.15 -16.87
N ARG A 38 15.32 2.39 -16.36
CA ARG A 38 14.87 3.63 -17.01
C ARG A 38 13.39 3.64 -17.38
N GLU A 39 12.57 2.93 -16.59
CA GLU A 39 11.13 2.81 -16.81
C GLU A 39 10.37 2.67 -15.48
N GLN A 40 9.09 3.04 -15.51
CA GLN A 40 8.13 2.60 -14.51
C GLN A 40 7.39 1.37 -15.04
N ARG A 41 7.74 0.20 -14.49
CA ARG A 41 7.17 -1.09 -14.90
C ARG A 41 5.66 -1.17 -14.69
N ASN A 42 5.19 -0.86 -13.48
CA ASN A 42 3.79 -0.98 -13.08
C ASN A 42 3.22 0.40 -12.68
N PRO A 43 2.02 0.79 -13.14
CA PRO A 43 1.34 2.01 -12.72
C PRO A 43 1.05 1.99 -11.22
N VAL A 44 1.15 3.15 -10.56
CA VAL A 44 0.71 3.32 -9.17
C VAL A 44 -0.82 3.35 -9.17
N ILE A 45 -1.47 2.61 -8.27
CA ILE A 45 -2.93 2.57 -8.22
C ILE A 45 -3.40 3.67 -7.30
N VAL A 46 -4.32 4.48 -7.80
CA VAL A 46 -4.84 5.64 -7.07
C VAL A 46 -6.35 5.74 -7.18
N SER A 47 -7.00 6.30 -6.18
CA SER A 47 -8.40 6.72 -6.26
C SER A 47 -8.50 8.25 -6.21
N PRO A 48 -9.45 8.87 -6.93
CA PRO A 48 -9.72 10.29 -6.78
C PRO A 48 -10.08 10.62 -5.33
N HIS A 49 -9.58 11.75 -4.83
CA HIS A 49 -9.94 12.31 -3.54
C HIS A 49 -9.89 13.83 -3.64
N GLU A 50 -11.06 14.48 -3.69
CA GLU A 50 -11.19 15.90 -4.00
C GLU A 50 -10.49 16.28 -5.33
N ASP A 51 -9.52 17.21 -5.28
CA ASP A 51 -8.70 17.65 -6.41
C ASP A 51 -7.36 16.89 -6.51
N ARG A 52 -7.14 15.92 -5.62
CA ARG A 52 -5.94 15.09 -5.48
C ARG A 52 -6.26 13.61 -5.69
N TYR A 53 -5.28 12.75 -5.41
CA TYR A 53 -5.39 11.30 -5.55
C TYR A 53 -4.83 10.58 -4.33
N LEU A 54 -5.63 9.73 -3.69
CA LEU A 54 -5.16 8.82 -2.65
C LEU A 54 -4.42 7.65 -3.28
N VAL A 55 -3.17 7.42 -2.86
CA VAL A 55 -2.35 6.31 -3.35
C VAL A 55 -2.75 5.02 -2.64
N LEU A 56 -3.37 4.10 -3.37
CA LEU A 56 -3.83 2.81 -2.82
C LEU A 56 -2.74 1.74 -2.87
N ASP A 57 -1.88 1.79 -3.89
CA ASP A 57 -0.75 0.87 -4.02
C ASP A 57 0.38 1.52 -4.81
N GLY A 58 1.57 1.51 -4.24
CA GLY A 58 2.80 2.01 -4.86
C GLY A 58 3.43 3.20 -4.16
N ALA A 59 3.21 3.38 -2.84
CA ALA A 59 3.83 4.46 -2.08
C ALA A 59 5.36 4.55 -2.27
N HIS A 60 6.08 3.42 -2.16
CA HIS A 60 7.53 3.38 -2.43
C HIS A 60 7.89 3.79 -3.88
N ARG A 61 7.04 3.50 -4.88
CA ARG A 61 7.27 3.92 -6.27
C ARG A 61 7.19 5.43 -6.42
N ILE A 62 6.22 6.06 -5.76
CA ILE A 62 6.07 7.53 -5.77
C ILE A 62 7.27 8.22 -5.13
N ARG A 63 7.70 7.73 -3.96
CA ARG A 63 8.91 8.25 -3.29
C ARG A 63 10.16 8.10 -4.18
N ALA A 64 10.37 6.91 -4.75
CA ALA A 64 11.52 6.64 -5.62
C ALA A 64 11.52 7.54 -6.87
N LEU A 65 10.36 7.74 -7.51
CA LEU A 65 10.24 8.64 -8.66
C LEU A 65 10.56 10.09 -8.28
N GLY A 66 10.12 10.54 -7.11
CA GLY A 66 10.43 11.87 -6.58
C GLY A 66 11.93 12.06 -6.34
N GLU A 67 12.61 11.08 -5.73
CA GLU A 67 14.06 11.13 -5.52
C GLU A 67 14.86 11.11 -6.83
N LEU A 68 14.32 10.49 -7.87
CA LEU A 68 14.91 10.50 -9.22
C LEU A 68 14.59 11.78 -10.00
N GLY A 69 13.84 12.72 -9.42
CA GLY A 69 13.50 14.00 -10.06
C GLY A 69 12.36 13.92 -11.07
N SER A 70 11.58 12.84 -11.08
CA SER A 70 10.41 12.73 -11.96
C SER A 70 9.32 13.71 -11.52
N ARG A 71 8.78 14.49 -12.45
CA ARG A 71 7.61 15.34 -12.16
C ARG A 71 6.32 14.54 -12.09
N PHE A 72 6.18 13.56 -12.99
CA PHE A 72 4.97 12.76 -13.13
C PHE A 72 5.19 11.34 -12.61
N ALA A 73 4.11 10.68 -12.22
CA ALA A 73 4.02 9.24 -12.10
C ALA A 73 2.98 8.70 -13.08
N LEU A 74 3.26 7.52 -13.65
CA LEU A 74 2.24 6.74 -14.29
C LEU A 74 1.32 6.14 -13.22
N VAL A 75 0.05 6.48 -13.28
CA VAL A 75 -0.97 5.97 -12.39
C VAL A 75 -2.05 5.22 -13.16
N GLN A 76 -2.75 4.34 -12.45
CA GLN A 76 -4.03 3.79 -12.85
C GLN A 76 -5.08 4.31 -11.87
N THR A 77 -6.05 5.08 -12.37
CA THR A 77 -7.16 5.55 -11.55
C THR A 77 -8.20 4.45 -11.38
N VAL A 78 -8.69 4.26 -10.15
CA VAL A 78 -9.77 3.32 -9.85
C VAL A 78 -10.86 4.03 -9.06
N GLU A 79 -12.06 3.45 -9.05
CA GLU A 79 -13.14 3.91 -8.18
C GLU A 79 -12.69 3.90 -6.71
N PRO A 80 -13.10 4.90 -5.90
CA PRO A 80 -12.82 4.92 -4.48
C PRO A 80 -13.23 3.60 -3.80
N PRO A 81 -12.31 2.95 -3.06
CA PRO A 81 -12.62 1.71 -2.36
C PRO A 81 -13.51 2.02 -1.16
N GLU A 82 -14.38 1.08 -0.76
CA GLU A 82 -15.21 1.24 0.45
C GLU A 82 -14.37 1.29 1.73
N LYS A 83 -13.27 0.52 1.77
CA LYS A 83 -12.34 0.46 2.89
C LYS A 83 -10.94 0.02 2.47
N ALA A 84 -9.96 0.39 3.27
CA ALA A 84 -8.65 -0.23 3.35
C ALA A 84 -8.73 -1.42 4.31
N GLU A 85 -8.63 -2.64 3.78
CA GLU A 85 -8.54 -3.86 4.59
C GLU A 85 -7.19 -3.92 5.31
N GLY A 86 -7.11 -4.66 6.41
CA GLY A 86 -5.84 -4.91 7.09
C GLY A 86 -5.16 -6.17 6.56
N TRP A 87 -3.87 -6.08 6.19
CA TRP A 87 -3.06 -7.27 6.00
C TRP A 87 -2.97 -8.09 7.29
N GLY A 88 -2.84 -9.40 7.17
CA GLY A 88 -2.33 -10.25 8.25
C GLY A 88 -0.81 -10.25 8.22
N HIS A 89 -0.15 -10.04 9.35
CA HIS A 89 1.30 -10.16 9.50
C HIS A 89 1.62 -11.40 10.32
N LEU A 90 2.30 -12.38 9.71
CA LEU A 90 2.81 -13.55 10.40
C LEU A 90 4.20 -13.24 10.97
N LEU A 91 4.36 -13.45 12.27
CA LEU A 91 5.58 -13.17 13.01
C LEU A 91 5.95 -14.32 13.95
N ASP A 92 7.24 -14.49 14.18
CA ASP A 92 7.79 -15.37 15.20
C ASP A 92 8.01 -14.60 16.51
N GLY A 93 7.88 -15.30 17.64
CA GLY A 93 8.24 -14.80 18.96
C GLY A 93 7.29 -13.73 19.50
N VAL A 94 6.02 -13.77 19.12
CA VAL A 94 4.99 -12.83 19.57
C VAL A 94 3.99 -13.55 20.45
N GLY A 95 3.91 -13.17 21.73
CA GLY A 95 2.95 -13.69 22.69
C GLY A 95 2.31 -12.57 23.51
N ARG A 96 1.40 -12.96 24.42
CA ARG A 96 0.73 -12.03 25.33
C ARG A 96 1.70 -11.18 26.18
N PRO A 97 2.77 -11.73 26.77
CA PRO A 97 3.71 -10.95 27.57
C PRO A 97 4.38 -9.83 26.77
N GLU A 98 4.80 -10.12 25.54
CA GLU A 98 5.47 -9.15 24.68
C GLU A 98 4.50 -8.03 24.23
N LEU A 99 3.23 -8.37 24.01
CA LEU A 99 2.20 -7.41 23.62
C LEU A 99 1.74 -6.53 24.79
N ASP A 100 1.66 -7.09 26.00
CA ASP A 100 1.29 -6.37 27.24
C ASP A 100 2.31 -5.25 27.57
N ASP A 101 3.58 -5.43 27.17
CA ASP A 101 4.66 -4.46 27.38
C ASP A 101 4.60 -3.23 26.44
N ILE A 102 3.69 -3.21 25.46
CA ILE A 102 3.58 -2.10 24.50
C ILE A 102 2.77 -0.96 25.13
N GLU A 103 3.43 0.18 25.37
CA GLU A 103 2.88 1.31 26.14
C GLU A 103 1.51 1.78 25.63
N GLY A 104 1.33 1.94 24.31
CA GLY A 104 0.11 2.47 23.70
C GLY A 104 -1.05 1.47 23.55
N ILE A 105 -0.85 0.20 23.89
CA ILE A 105 -1.78 -0.90 23.57
C ILE A 105 -2.39 -1.50 24.83
N GLU A 106 -3.67 -1.81 24.74
CA GLU A 106 -4.40 -2.65 25.69
C GLU A 106 -4.66 -4.02 25.03
N VAL A 107 -4.30 -5.09 25.73
CA VAL A 107 -4.47 -6.48 25.29
C VAL A 107 -5.58 -7.15 26.10
N SER A 108 -6.63 -7.59 25.43
CA SER A 108 -7.82 -8.17 26.07
C SER A 108 -8.37 -9.37 25.28
N ASP A 109 -9.30 -10.10 25.90
CA ASP A 109 -10.12 -11.14 25.27
C ASP A 109 -11.42 -10.57 24.68
N ARG A 110 -11.67 -9.26 24.84
CA ARG A 110 -12.88 -8.56 24.40
C ARG A 110 -12.53 -7.32 23.58
N PRO A 111 -13.37 -6.92 22.62
CA PRO A 111 -13.15 -5.71 21.84
C PRO A 111 -13.13 -4.48 22.75
N GLY A 112 -12.14 -3.60 22.59
CA GLY A 112 -12.11 -2.28 23.20
C GLY A 112 -12.72 -1.19 22.30
N ASP A 113 -12.77 0.04 22.80
CA ASP A 113 -13.39 1.18 22.11
C ASP A 113 -12.59 1.69 20.89
N ALA A 114 -11.32 1.34 20.79
CA ALA A 114 -10.41 1.77 19.72
C ALA A 114 -9.61 0.58 19.15
N PRO A 115 -10.25 -0.33 18.40
CA PRO A 115 -9.62 -1.56 17.93
C PRO A 115 -8.48 -1.28 16.94
N LEU A 116 -7.40 -2.06 17.08
CA LEU A 116 -6.19 -1.99 16.27
C LEU A 116 -5.98 -3.25 15.45
N ALA A 117 -5.99 -4.40 16.12
CA ALA A 117 -5.72 -5.68 15.50
C ALA A 117 -6.25 -6.84 16.35
N GLU A 118 -6.46 -7.97 15.68
CA GLU A 118 -6.65 -9.28 16.31
C GLU A 118 -5.35 -10.09 16.16
N VAL A 119 -4.92 -10.77 17.22
CA VAL A 119 -3.71 -11.60 17.22
C VAL A 119 -4.10 -13.04 17.47
N GLU A 120 -3.91 -13.88 16.47
CA GLU A 120 -4.11 -15.33 16.57
C GLU A 120 -2.77 -16.00 16.87
N THR A 121 -2.73 -16.84 17.89
CA THR A 121 -1.60 -17.72 18.25
C THR A 121 -2.05 -19.17 18.24
N ALA A 122 -1.14 -20.12 18.43
CA ALA A 122 -1.50 -21.55 18.52
C ALA A 122 -2.46 -21.89 19.68
N GLY A 123 -2.50 -21.07 20.74
CA GLY A 123 -3.26 -21.36 21.97
C GLY A 123 -4.43 -20.42 22.26
N GLU A 124 -4.42 -19.20 21.72
CA GLU A 124 -5.41 -18.17 22.05
C GLU A 124 -5.53 -17.10 20.97
N THR A 125 -6.63 -16.35 21.03
CA THR A 125 -6.87 -15.13 20.25
C THR A 125 -6.91 -13.93 21.18
N LEU A 126 -6.10 -12.92 20.91
CA LEU A 126 -6.03 -11.67 21.66
C LEU A 126 -6.55 -10.52 20.81
N LEU A 127 -7.16 -9.53 21.45
CA LEU A 127 -7.63 -8.31 20.82
C LEU A 127 -6.78 -7.12 21.30
N LEU A 128 -6.26 -6.36 20.35
CA LEU A 128 -5.46 -5.16 20.61
C LEU A 128 -6.31 -3.92 20.39
N SER A 129 -6.35 -3.04 21.38
CA SER A 129 -6.99 -1.72 21.30
C SER A 129 -6.01 -0.63 21.72
N ALA A 130 -6.18 0.58 21.18
CA ALA A 130 -5.41 1.73 21.65
C ALA A 130 -5.93 2.17 23.02
N LYS A 131 -5.01 2.47 23.96
CA LYS A 131 -5.38 3.07 25.25
C LYS A 131 -5.99 4.47 25.10
N GLN A 132 -5.57 5.19 24.06
CA GLN A 132 -6.11 6.50 23.72
C GLN A 132 -7.18 6.36 22.63
N VAL A 133 -8.40 6.82 22.94
CA VAL A 133 -9.52 6.84 22.00
C VAL A 133 -9.28 7.85 20.87
N GLY A 134 -9.79 7.52 19.68
CA GLY A 134 -9.73 8.37 18.49
C GLY A 134 -8.60 8.01 17.54
N LEU A 135 -8.67 8.57 16.33
CA LEU A 135 -7.78 8.25 15.23
C LEU A 135 -6.28 8.53 15.55
N PRO A 136 -5.89 9.65 16.17
CA PRO A 136 -4.48 9.88 16.54
C PRO A 136 -3.93 8.85 17.54
N GLY A 137 -4.76 8.43 18.50
CA GLY A 137 -4.40 7.39 19.48
C GLY A 137 -4.19 6.04 18.81
N ARG A 138 -5.07 5.67 17.87
CA ARG A 138 -4.94 4.45 17.06
C ARG A 138 -3.64 4.45 16.26
N VAL A 139 -3.31 5.55 15.58
CA VAL A 139 -2.09 5.62 14.76
C VAL A 139 -0.82 5.53 15.61
N ARG A 140 -0.78 6.22 16.76
CA ARG A 140 0.37 6.09 17.68
C ARG A 140 0.55 4.64 18.14
N ALA A 141 -0.53 3.98 18.56
CA ALA A 141 -0.47 2.60 19.01
C ALA A 141 -0.06 1.62 17.89
N LEU A 142 -0.45 1.88 16.63
CA LEU A 142 0.03 1.10 15.49
C LEU A 142 1.53 1.28 15.23
N TRP A 143 2.06 2.49 15.43
CA TRP A 143 3.50 2.73 15.38
C TRP A 143 4.25 2.01 16.50
N ASP A 144 3.72 2.03 17.72
CA ASP A 144 4.28 1.29 18.86
C ASP A 144 4.27 -0.22 18.56
N LEU A 145 3.18 -0.73 17.97
CA LEU A 145 3.09 -2.13 17.53
C LEU A 145 4.11 -2.45 16.44
N GLN A 146 4.28 -1.60 15.42
CA GLN A 146 5.26 -1.83 14.36
C GLN A 146 6.70 -1.72 14.87
N ALA A 147 6.98 -0.89 15.88
CA ALA A 147 8.31 -0.76 16.48
C ALA A 147 8.77 -2.05 17.19
N PHE A 148 7.81 -2.89 17.63
CA PHE A 148 8.07 -4.21 18.20
C PHE A 148 8.55 -5.23 17.14
N TYR A 149 8.27 -5.01 15.85
CA TYR A 149 8.63 -5.97 14.80
C TYR A 149 10.15 -6.14 14.67
N PRO A 150 10.64 -7.36 14.40
CA PRO A 150 12.07 -7.60 14.24
C PRO A 150 12.64 -6.79 13.06
N ARG A 151 13.67 -6.00 13.33
CA ARG A 151 14.32 -5.17 12.31
C ARG A 151 15.04 -6.04 11.28
N GLY A 152 14.92 -5.67 10.00
CA GLY A 152 15.59 -6.33 8.89
C GLY A 152 14.99 -7.68 8.47
N VAL A 153 13.85 -8.09 9.06
CA VAL A 153 13.15 -9.31 8.70
C VAL A 153 12.01 -8.99 7.73
N LEU A 154 11.89 -9.79 6.67
CA LEU A 154 10.75 -9.70 5.75
C LEU A 154 9.52 -10.29 6.43
N VAL A 155 8.58 -9.43 6.83
CA VAL A 155 7.29 -9.85 7.38
C VAL A 155 6.49 -10.58 6.31
N ARG A 156 6.11 -11.84 6.58
CA ARG A 156 5.22 -12.60 5.72
C ARG A 156 3.81 -12.06 5.87
N ARG A 157 3.22 -11.58 4.77
CA ARG A 157 1.85 -11.06 4.75
C ARG A 157 0.86 -12.15 4.33
N VAL A 158 -0.29 -12.12 4.95
CA VAL A 158 -1.43 -13.01 4.72
C VAL A 158 -2.62 -12.15 4.35
N GLU A 159 -3.42 -12.61 3.38
CA GLU A 159 -4.63 -11.90 3.00
C GLU A 159 -5.60 -11.72 4.19
N PRO A 160 -6.44 -10.67 4.23
CA PRO A 160 -7.32 -10.39 5.36
C PRO A 160 -8.20 -11.57 5.77
N ASP A 161 -8.74 -12.29 4.78
CA ASP A 161 -9.56 -13.50 4.96
C ASP A 161 -8.74 -14.80 4.79
N GLY A 162 -7.43 -14.68 4.57
CA GLY A 162 -6.53 -15.81 4.37
C GLY A 162 -6.18 -16.49 5.68
N THR A 163 -6.05 -17.82 5.67
CA THR A 163 -5.63 -18.60 6.84
C THR A 163 -4.14 -18.90 6.80
N ALA A 164 -3.50 -18.99 7.97
CA ALA A 164 -2.15 -19.49 8.11
C ALA A 164 -2.16 -20.65 9.12
N ARG A 165 -1.36 -21.68 8.87
CA ARG A 165 -1.08 -22.69 9.90
C ARG A 165 -0.01 -22.11 10.81
N LEU A 166 -0.37 -21.90 12.07
CA LEU A 166 0.54 -21.37 13.09
C LEU A 166 1.24 -22.53 13.78
N SER A 167 2.56 -22.44 13.85
CA SER A 167 3.43 -23.29 14.66
C SER A 167 3.57 -22.69 16.06
N ASP A 168 4.11 -23.46 17.00
CA ASP A 168 4.42 -22.94 18.34
C ASP A 168 5.39 -21.76 18.24
N GLY A 169 4.99 -20.61 18.80
CA GLY A 169 5.75 -19.36 18.76
C GLY A 169 5.46 -18.45 17.56
N GLU A 170 4.63 -18.87 16.60
CA GLU A 170 4.11 -17.99 15.55
C GLU A 170 2.83 -17.28 15.99
N ALA A 171 2.68 -16.01 15.60
CA ALA A 171 1.45 -15.25 15.74
C ALA A 171 1.06 -14.58 14.42
N LEU A 172 -0.25 -14.50 14.17
CA LEU A 172 -0.82 -13.78 13.05
C LEU A 172 -1.58 -12.55 13.54
N ILE A 173 -1.03 -11.38 13.25
CA ILE A 173 -1.60 -10.08 13.60
C ILE A 173 -2.45 -9.57 12.42
N ARG A 174 -3.76 -9.44 12.60
CA ARG A 174 -4.70 -8.92 11.59
C ARG A 174 -5.16 -7.53 11.96
N TYR A 175 -4.76 -6.54 11.17
CA TYR A 175 -5.10 -5.15 11.42
C TYR A 175 -6.58 -4.85 11.14
N HIS A 176 -7.17 -3.96 11.93
CA HIS A 176 -8.49 -3.42 11.66
C HIS A 176 -8.46 -2.52 10.41
N SER A 177 -9.58 -2.46 9.69
CA SER A 177 -9.69 -1.65 8.48
C SER A 177 -9.74 -0.15 8.78
N PHE A 178 -9.42 0.64 7.75
CA PHE A 178 -9.62 2.09 7.72
C PHE A 178 -10.58 2.49 6.59
N THR A 179 -11.35 3.55 6.76
CA THR A 179 -12.07 4.17 5.65
C THR A 179 -11.15 5.13 4.87
N PRO A 180 -11.41 5.41 3.58
CA PRO A 180 -10.66 6.43 2.85
C PRO A 180 -10.68 7.80 3.51
N GLU A 181 -11.78 8.17 4.17
CA GLU A 181 -11.91 9.44 4.91
C GLU A 181 -10.99 9.49 6.12
N GLU A 182 -10.90 8.40 6.90
CA GLU A 182 -9.92 8.30 7.99
C GLU A 182 -8.50 8.44 7.45
N LEU A 183 -8.18 7.77 6.34
CA LEU A 183 -6.84 7.87 5.73
C LEU A 183 -6.53 9.28 5.23
N ALA A 184 -7.50 9.98 4.67
CA ALA A 184 -7.34 11.38 4.27
C ALA A 184 -7.12 12.29 5.49
N GLU A 185 -7.91 12.13 6.56
CA GLU A 185 -7.76 12.87 7.81
C GLU A 185 -6.37 12.68 8.44
N LEU A 186 -5.82 11.46 8.36
CA LEU A 186 -4.44 11.19 8.79
C LEU A 186 -3.44 12.06 8.01
N VAL A 187 -3.56 12.07 6.69
CA VAL A 187 -2.60 12.81 5.86
C VAL A 187 -2.76 14.32 6.05
N ASP A 188 -3.98 14.82 6.17
CA ASP A 188 -4.25 16.25 6.41
C ASP A 188 -3.77 16.70 7.81
N SER A 189 -3.75 15.79 8.79
CA SER A 189 -3.13 16.05 10.11
C SER A 189 -1.61 15.87 10.13
N GLY A 190 -0.99 15.52 9.00
CA GLY A 190 0.46 15.39 8.84
C GLY A 190 1.03 14.07 9.39
N THR A 191 0.19 13.07 9.63
CA THR A 191 0.60 11.73 10.06
C THR A 191 0.34 10.69 8.98
N VAL A 192 0.98 9.53 9.12
CA VAL A 192 0.79 8.37 8.23
C VAL A 192 0.77 7.10 9.05
N LEU A 193 0.21 6.05 8.45
CA LEU A 193 0.23 4.71 9.01
C LEU A 193 1.60 4.04 8.86
N PRO A 194 1.93 3.10 9.76
CA PRO A 194 2.91 2.04 9.53
C PRO A 194 2.86 1.44 8.12
N ALA A 195 4.03 1.19 7.52
CA ALA A 195 4.09 0.66 6.16
C ALA A 195 3.53 -0.77 6.07
N GLY A 196 2.71 -1.03 5.06
CA GLY A 196 2.29 -2.38 4.71
C GLY A 196 1.14 -2.95 5.52
N ILE A 197 0.41 -2.13 6.28
CA ILE A 197 -0.76 -2.59 7.03
C ILE A 197 -2.04 -2.52 6.20
N THR A 198 -2.15 -1.58 5.25
CA THR A 198 -3.37 -1.41 4.45
C THR A 198 -3.33 -2.25 3.17
N ARG A 199 -4.51 -2.76 2.80
CA ARG A 199 -4.76 -3.50 1.59
C ARG A 199 -6.01 -2.97 0.91
N PHE A 200 -5.90 -2.70 -0.39
CA PHE A 200 -7.04 -2.34 -1.22
C PHE A 200 -7.33 -3.44 -2.25
N ARG A 201 -8.59 -3.88 -2.28
CA ARG A 201 -9.09 -4.75 -3.36
C ARG A 201 -9.27 -3.91 -4.62
N VAL A 202 -8.57 -4.32 -5.68
CA VAL A 202 -8.64 -3.67 -6.98
C VAL A 202 -9.04 -4.73 -7.99
N ARG A 203 -10.15 -4.51 -8.71
CA ARG A 203 -10.73 -5.50 -9.64
C ARG A 203 -9.82 -5.77 -10.85
N GLU A 204 -9.26 -4.72 -11.44
CA GLU A 204 -8.43 -4.82 -12.63
C GLU A 204 -7.14 -4.05 -12.40
N ARG A 205 -6.02 -4.75 -12.30
CA ARG A 205 -4.68 -4.14 -12.19
C ARG A 205 -4.03 -4.17 -13.55
N VAL A 206 -3.65 -3.01 -14.07
CA VAL A 206 -2.79 -2.95 -15.25
C VAL A 206 -1.35 -3.15 -14.80
N LEU A 207 -0.68 -4.16 -15.34
CA LEU A 207 0.69 -4.53 -14.99
C LEU A 207 1.58 -4.53 -16.23
N GLY A 208 2.88 -4.31 -16.04
CA GLY A 208 3.88 -4.41 -17.10
C GLY A 208 3.77 -3.35 -18.20
N VAL A 209 3.27 -2.15 -17.89
CA VAL A 209 3.20 -1.03 -18.84
C VAL A 209 4.60 -0.60 -19.31
N ARG A 210 5.59 -0.65 -18.40
CA ARG A 210 7.00 -0.33 -18.69
C ARG A 210 7.15 1.04 -19.38
N TYR A 211 6.56 2.07 -18.76
CA TYR A 211 6.54 3.40 -19.35
C TYR A 211 7.89 4.11 -19.16
N PRO A 212 8.50 4.69 -20.20
CA PRO A 212 9.84 5.26 -20.11
C PRO A 212 9.93 6.41 -19.09
N LEU A 213 10.96 6.37 -18.24
CA LEU A 213 11.17 7.37 -17.18
C LEU A 213 11.35 8.78 -17.75
N ASP A 214 12.10 8.91 -18.86
CA ASP A 214 12.36 10.20 -19.52
C ASP A 214 11.08 10.94 -19.95
N ARG A 215 9.99 10.22 -20.22
CA ARG A 215 8.69 10.81 -20.59
C ARG A 215 7.91 11.34 -19.38
N MET A 216 8.37 11.06 -18.17
CA MET A 216 7.73 11.49 -16.91
C MET A 216 8.50 12.60 -16.19
N MET A 217 9.72 12.91 -16.63
CA MET A 217 10.61 13.86 -15.95
C MET A 217 10.06 15.28 -15.95
N GLU A 218 9.58 15.76 -17.09
CA GLU A 218 9.16 17.15 -17.28
C GLU A 218 8.19 17.32 -18.47
N GLY A 219 7.72 18.55 -18.69
CA GLY A 219 6.85 18.92 -19.82
C GLY A 219 5.42 19.27 -19.39
N ASP A 220 4.58 19.63 -20.37
CA ASP A 220 3.17 19.91 -20.13
C ASP A 220 2.38 18.63 -19.86
N ARG A 221 1.51 18.66 -18.83
CA ARG A 221 0.75 17.49 -18.38
C ARG A 221 -0.20 16.98 -19.47
N SER A 222 -0.83 17.87 -20.23
CA SER A 222 -1.76 17.48 -21.29
C SER A 222 -1.03 16.81 -22.44
N ALA A 223 0.10 17.39 -22.87
CA ALA A 223 0.95 16.80 -23.90
C ALA A 223 1.47 15.41 -23.49
N ARG A 224 1.97 15.25 -22.26
CA ARG A 224 2.47 13.95 -21.77
C ARG A 224 1.38 12.89 -21.67
N ASN A 225 0.16 13.26 -21.29
CA ASN A 225 -0.97 12.33 -21.29
C ASN A 225 -1.41 11.94 -22.71
N ALA A 226 -1.29 12.84 -23.70
CA ALA A 226 -1.51 12.48 -25.10
C ALA A 226 -0.46 11.48 -25.59
N GLU A 227 0.82 11.69 -25.27
CA GLU A 227 1.90 10.73 -25.58
C GLU A 227 1.72 9.37 -24.90
N LEU A 228 1.21 9.35 -23.65
CA LEU A 228 0.84 8.11 -22.96
C LEU A 228 -0.28 7.38 -23.70
N LYS A 229 -1.31 8.10 -24.14
CA LYS A 229 -2.43 7.52 -24.87
C LYS A 229 -1.96 6.85 -26.17
N GLU A 230 -1.14 7.56 -26.96
CA GLU A 230 -0.54 7.01 -28.19
C GLU A 230 0.33 5.79 -27.89
N PHE A 231 1.11 5.82 -26.81
CA PHE A 231 1.92 4.68 -26.36
C PHE A 231 1.06 3.45 -26.07
N VAL A 232 -0.05 3.62 -25.33
CA VAL A 232 -0.97 2.53 -24.98
C VAL A 232 -1.70 2.00 -26.22
N GLU A 233 -2.15 2.88 -27.10
CA GLU A 233 -2.78 2.53 -28.39
C GLU A 233 -1.83 1.72 -29.26
N GLY A 234 -0.57 2.15 -29.41
CA GLY A 234 0.45 1.40 -30.14
C GLY A 234 0.69 0.01 -29.56
N ARG A 235 0.80 -0.14 -28.22
CA ARG A 235 0.94 -1.46 -27.59
C ARG A 235 -0.26 -2.38 -27.83
N TRP A 236 -1.46 -1.81 -27.88
CA TRP A 236 -2.68 -2.55 -28.21
C TRP A 236 -2.66 -3.03 -29.67
N GLU A 237 -2.34 -2.14 -30.61
CA GLU A 237 -2.26 -2.45 -32.05
C GLU A 237 -1.15 -3.46 -32.38
N GLU A 238 -0.02 -3.39 -31.68
CA GLU A 238 1.08 -4.35 -31.75
C GLU A 238 0.76 -5.73 -31.11
N ASN A 239 -0.47 -5.94 -30.59
CA ASN A 239 -0.88 -7.14 -29.86
C ASN A 239 0.00 -7.48 -28.64
N ARG A 240 0.56 -6.45 -27.98
CA ARG A 240 1.42 -6.60 -26.79
C ARG A 240 0.65 -6.59 -25.47
N VAL A 241 -0.67 -6.44 -25.50
CA VAL A 241 -1.53 -6.44 -24.32
C VAL A 241 -2.30 -7.75 -24.22
N ARG A 242 -2.30 -8.34 -23.01
CA ARG A 242 -3.08 -9.53 -22.67
C ARG A 242 -4.03 -9.20 -21.52
N TYR A 243 -5.24 -9.75 -21.59
CA TYR A 243 -6.24 -9.68 -20.54
C TYR A 243 -6.52 -11.08 -20.03
N TYR A 244 -6.41 -11.27 -18.73
CA TYR A 244 -6.66 -12.55 -18.07
C TYR A 244 -7.87 -12.36 -17.15
N GLY A 245 -8.95 -13.12 -17.41
CA GLY A 245 -10.15 -13.11 -16.58
C GLY A 245 -10.08 -14.01 -15.34
N GLU A 246 -8.96 -14.71 -15.16
CA GLU A 246 -8.69 -15.64 -14.07
C GLU A 246 -7.50 -15.15 -13.23
N PRO A 247 -7.36 -15.59 -11.96
CA PRO A 247 -6.21 -15.25 -11.14
C PRO A 247 -4.88 -15.65 -11.80
N VAL A 248 -3.91 -14.74 -11.77
CA VAL A 248 -2.57 -14.94 -12.35
C VAL A 248 -1.51 -14.98 -11.25
N VAL A 249 -0.60 -15.94 -11.32
CA VAL A 249 0.62 -15.98 -10.50
C VAL A 249 1.75 -15.34 -11.29
N LEU A 250 2.35 -14.26 -10.75
CA LEU A 250 3.41 -13.49 -11.38
C LEU A 250 4.71 -13.61 -10.58
N PHE A 251 5.81 -13.95 -11.27
CA PHE A 251 7.16 -13.84 -10.73
C PHE A 251 7.71 -12.47 -11.13
N GLU A 252 7.99 -11.60 -10.16
CA GLU A 252 8.48 -10.23 -10.37
C GLU A 252 9.98 -10.07 -10.17
#